data_AF-A0A1D8CZV8-F1
#
_entry.id   AF-A0A1D8CZV8-F1
#
_cell.length_a   1.000
_cell.length_b   1.000
_cell.length_c   1.000
_cell.angle_alpha   90.00
_cell.angle_beta   90.00
_cell.angle_gamma   90.00
#
_symmetry.space_group_name_H-M   'P 1'
#
loop_
_entity.id
_entity.type
_entity.pdbx_description
1 polymer ?
#
loop_
_entity_poly.entity_id
_entity_poly.type
_entity_poly.pdbx_seq_one_letter_code
_entity_poly.pdbx_strand_id
1 'polypeptide(L)'
;MKKRTVLLMALASMCFTSKHILADSLINIQFGYGDFLYKGGGAANNDTGRWWNLIDEYDYTGVTLQYSDGNDSPVTFDFHLTGEQVGISRSYSAFEPDDPDQQSLMLGYATNAPSDPSEPSNATMTLYGLSPGFYEIYIYSQAEMNTDSELYATATTSGQVYSIEMGTDGTAEQLGVNNNWMKATVAITDGTLTMSVVPGTVGIWNGFQIQPVPEPNSVILLGIGGLVLFGRLKQKTKGDCTSNT
;
A
#
# COMPACT_ATOMS: atom_id res chain seq x y z
N MET A 1 -17.77 1.11 45.29
CA MET A 1 -16.72 0.28 44.63
C MET A 1 -17.02 -0.12 43.18
N LYS A 2 -18.27 -0.14 42.67
CA LYS A 2 -18.58 -0.69 41.32
C LYS A 2 -18.17 0.15 40.08
N LYS A 3 -17.99 1.47 40.19
CA LYS A 3 -17.71 2.34 39.01
C LYS A 3 -16.24 2.35 38.55
N ARG A 4 -15.29 2.04 39.43
CA ARG A 4 -13.84 2.04 39.09
C ARG A 4 -13.43 0.82 38.28
N THR A 5 -14.08 -0.32 38.51
CA THR A 5 -13.76 -1.58 37.81
C THR A 5 -14.22 -1.57 36.35
N VAL A 6 -15.36 -0.93 36.06
CA VAL A 6 -15.89 -0.80 34.69
C VAL A 6 -15.00 0.09 33.82
N LEU A 7 -14.47 1.19 34.38
CA LEU A 7 -13.57 2.09 33.65
C LEU A 7 -12.20 1.43 33.37
N LEU A 8 -11.68 0.64 34.32
CA LEU A 8 -10.43 -0.11 34.12
C LEU A 8 -10.58 -1.22 33.08
N MET A 9 -11.72 -1.90 33.02
CA MET A 9 -12.00 -2.90 31.98
C MET A 9 -12.16 -2.27 30.59
N ALA A 10 -12.79 -1.09 30.49
CA ALA A 10 -12.91 -0.37 29.22
C ALA A 10 -11.55 0.14 28.70
N LEU A 11 -10.70 0.69 29.56
CA LEU A 11 -9.34 1.10 29.19
C LEU A 11 -8.44 -0.10 28.87
N ALA A 12 -8.53 -1.20 29.64
CA ALA A 12 -7.79 -2.41 29.33
C ALA A 12 -8.22 -3.00 27.98
N SER A 13 -9.53 -3.01 27.67
CA SER A 13 -10.05 -3.47 26.38
C SER A 13 -9.60 -2.63 25.19
N MET A 14 -9.27 -1.35 25.39
CA MET A 14 -8.71 -0.49 24.34
C MET A 14 -7.19 -0.65 24.16
N CYS A 15 -6.50 -1.24 25.14
CA CYS A 15 -5.05 -1.52 25.07
C CYS A 15 -4.73 -2.92 24.54
N PHE A 16 -5.72 -3.82 24.41
CA PHE A 16 -5.50 -5.13 23.82
C PHE A 16 -5.69 -5.04 22.30
N THR A 17 -4.59 -5.29 21.59
CA THR A 17 -4.48 -5.67 20.18
C THR A 17 -4.56 -4.58 19.10
N SER A 18 -3.97 -3.41 19.30
CA SER A 18 -3.28 -2.81 18.15
C SER A 18 -2.02 -3.65 17.91
N LYS A 19 -2.12 -4.70 17.09
CA LYS A 19 -0.92 -5.24 16.44
C LYS A 19 -0.34 -4.06 15.69
N HIS A 20 0.69 -3.44 16.25
CA HIS A 20 1.42 -2.41 15.55
C HIS A 20 1.97 -3.10 14.31
N ILE A 21 1.35 -2.83 13.16
CA ILE A 21 1.99 -3.13 11.91
C ILE A 21 3.22 -2.24 11.93
N LEU A 22 4.40 -2.87 11.95
CA LEU A 22 5.65 -2.14 11.90
C LEU A 22 5.60 -1.30 10.61
N ALA A 23 5.91 -0.01 10.73
CA ALA A 23 5.91 0.94 9.60
C ALA A 23 6.78 0.46 8.42
N ASP A 24 7.69 -0.48 8.69
CA ASP A 24 8.65 -1.04 7.74
C ASP A 24 8.16 -2.32 7.03
N SER A 25 7.00 -2.88 7.43
CA SER A 25 6.39 -4.07 6.82
C SER A 25 5.42 -3.67 5.72
N LEU A 26 5.97 -3.22 4.60
CA LEU A 26 5.26 -2.96 3.35
C LEU A 26 5.12 -4.23 2.50
N ILE A 27 4.12 -4.27 1.61
CA ILE A 27 3.95 -5.31 0.61
C ILE A 27 4.28 -4.71 -0.75
N ASN A 28 5.13 -5.41 -1.49
CA ASN A 28 5.60 -5.04 -2.81
C ASN A 28 5.10 -6.03 -3.83
N ILE A 29 4.57 -5.57 -4.96
CA ILE A 29 4.18 -6.42 -6.08
C ILE A 29 4.79 -5.87 -7.36
N GLN A 30 5.34 -6.76 -8.17
CA GLN A 30 5.81 -6.48 -9.52
C GLN A 30 5.11 -7.39 -10.52
N PHE A 31 4.89 -6.89 -11.72
CA PHE A 31 4.39 -7.67 -12.85
C PHE A 31 5.51 -8.08 -13.79
N GLY A 32 5.28 -9.12 -14.58
CA GLY A 32 6.14 -9.49 -15.70
C GLY A 32 6.66 -10.91 -15.62
N TYR A 33 7.55 -11.27 -16.55
CA TYR A 33 8.11 -12.63 -16.67
C TYR A 33 9.61 -12.68 -16.36
N GLY A 34 10.01 -13.65 -15.53
CA GLY A 34 11.40 -14.11 -15.41
C GLY A 34 11.83 -14.49 -14.00
N ASP A 35 12.97 -15.18 -13.90
CA ASP A 35 13.57 -15.63 -12.63
C ASP A 35 14.15 -14.50 -11.78
N PHE A 36 14.02 -13.25 -12.24
CA PHE A 36 14.60 -12.07 -11.62
C PHE A 36 13.58 -11.43 -10.68
N LEU A 37 13.56 -11.91 -9.44
CA LEU A 37 12.93 -11.19 -8.34
C LEU A 37 13.64 -9.84 -8.19
N TYR A 38 12.97 -8.73 -8.49
CA TYR A 38 13.54 -7.42 -8.20
C TYR A 38 13.73 -7.31 -6.68
N LYS A 39 14.91 -6.85 -6.27
CA LYS A 39 15.26 -6.66 -4.86
C LYS A 39 15.65 -5.24 -4.51
N GLY A 40 15.38 -4.27 -5.37
CA GLY A 40 15.73 -2.87 -5.10
C GLY A 40 14.69 -2.12 -4.28
N GLY A 41 15.02 -0.87 -3.94
CA GLY A 41 14.12 0.04 -3.25
C GLY A 41 13.03 0.59 -4.17
N GLY A 42 11.88 0.95 -3.61
CA GLY A 42 10.82 1.70 -4.28
C GLY A 42 10.61 3.10 -3.66
N ALA A 43 9.64 3.84 -4.16
CA ALA A 43 9.19 5.13 -3.66
C ALA A 43 8.77 5.11 -2.18
N ALA A 44 8.21 4.01 -1.67
CA ALA A 44 7.90 3.86 -0.25
C ALA A 44 9.18 3.68 0.60
N ASN A 45 10.24 3.13 0.02
CA ASN A 45 11.48 2.79 0.72
C ASN A 45 12.69 2.61 -0.22
N ASN A 46 13.76 3.38 0.00
CA ASN A 46 14.97 3.33 -0.85
C ASN A 46 15.91 2.14 -0.55
N ASP A 47 15.48 1.12 0.21
CA ASP A 47 16.32 0.01 0.68
C ASP A 47 16.40 -1.14 -0.35
N THR A 48 17.61 -1.47 -0.82
CA THR A 48 17.88 -2.34 -1.98
C THR A 48 18.04 -3.83 -1.65
N GLY A 49 17.33 -4.34 -0.64
CA GLY A 49 17.31 -5.77 -0.29
C GLY A 49 15.92 -6.38 -0.13
N ARG A 50 14.89 -5.72 -0.67
CA ARG A 50 13.50 -5.98 -0.30
C ARG A 50 12.84 -7.00 -1.21
N TRP A 51 11.95 -7.80 -0.64
CA TRP A 51 11.17 -8.77 -1.39
C TRP A 51 10.10 -8.09 -2.23
N TRP A 52 9.87 -8.58 -3.46
CA TRP A 52 8.80 -8.17 -4.36
C TRP A 52 8.03 -9.40 -4.81
N ASN A 53 6.73 -9.46 -4.57
CA ASN A 53 5.90 -10.56 -5.02
C ASN A 53 5.74 -10.47 -6.55
N LEU A 54 6.16 -11.51 -7.28
CA LEU A 54 6.09 -11.57 -8.74
C LEU A 54 4.72 -12.07 -9.18
N ILE A 55 4.08 -11.33 -10.08
CA ILE A 55 2.82 -11.67 -10.74
C ILE A 55 3.09 -11.83 -12.24
N ASP A 56 3.16 -13.07 -12.70
CA ASP A 56 3.51 -13.42 -14.09
C ASP A 56 2.34 -14.03 -14.90
N GLU A 57 1.22 -14.32 -14.25
CA GLU A 57 -0.02 -14.80 -14.89
C GLU A 57 -1.16 -13.76 -14.92
N TYR A 58 -2.05 -13.92 -15.90
CA TYR A 58 -3.20 -13.03 -16.13
C TYR A 58 -4.27 -13.09 -15.04
N ASP A 59 -4.31 -14.22 -14.34
CA ASP A 59 -5.32 -14.49 -13.32
C ASP A 59 -4.66 -15.15 -12.11
N TYR A 60 -4.81 -14.51 -10.95
CA TYR A 60 -4.47 -15.09 -9.66
C TYR A 60 -5.67 -15.00 -8.75
N THR A 61 -5.90 -16.04 -7.97
CA THR A 61 -6.92 -16.05 -6.93
C THR A 61 -6.35 -16.64 -5.65
N GLY A 62 -6.45 -15.90 -4.55
CA GLY A 62 -6.12 -16.33 -3.20
C GLY A 62 -4.62 -16.50 -2.95
N VAL A 63 -3.75 -15.81 -3.70
CA VAL A 63 -2.29 -15.93 -3.51
C VAL A 63 -1.90 -15.26 -2.21
N THR A 64 -1.20 -15.98 -1.33
CA THR A 64 -0.64 -15.38 -0.12
C THR A 64 0.59 -14.57 -0.49
N LEU A 65 0.61 -13.30 -0.07
CA LEU A 65 1.74 -12.41 -0.30
C LEU A 65 2.77 -12.50 0.81
N GLN A 66 3.98 -12.06 0.51
CA GLN A 66 5.02 -11.82 1.49
C GLN A 66 5.23 -10.32 1.70
N TYR A 67 5.64 -9.97 2.92
CA TYR A 67 6.12 -8.64 3.24
C TYR A 67 7.49 -8.40 2.58
N SER A 68 7.89 -7.13 2.51
CA SER A 68 9.16 -6.70 1.92
C SER A 68 10.41 -7.23 2.62
N ASP A 69 10.28 -7.75 3.84
CA ASP A 69 11.35 -8.42 4.58
C ASP A 69 11.44 -9.93 4.26
N GLY A 70 10.54 -10.45 3.41
CA GLY A 70 10.44 -11.84 3.01
C GLY A 70 9.62 -12.72 3.96
N ASN A 71 9.04 -12.17 5.03
CA ASN A 71 8.15 -12.93 5.90
C ASN A 71 6.76 -13.08 5.27
N ASP A 72 6.07 -14.18 5.61
CA ASP A 72 4.70 -14.41 5.15
C ASP A 72 3.75 -13.35 5.71
N SER A 73 2.87 -12.83 4.84
CA SER A 73 1.80 -11.92 5.21
C SER A 73 0.48 -12.68 5.34
N PRO A 74 -0.44 -12.28 6.22
CA PRO A 74 -1.82 -12.78 6.20
C PRO A 74 -2.63 -12.27 5.02
N VAL A 75 -2.06 -11.36 4.20
CA VAL A 75 -2.74 -10.74 3.07
C VAL A 75 -2.77 -11.71 1.89
N THR A 76 -3.98 -11.92 1.35
CA THR A 76 -4.17 -12.64 0.10
C THR A 76 -4.47 -11.68 -1.04
N PHE A 77 -4.19 -12.13 -2.25
CA PHE A 77 -4.18 -11.32 -3.44
C PHE A 77 -4.87 -12.02 -4.60
N ASP A 78 -5.78 -11.29 -5.22
CA ASP A 78 -6.46 -11.63 -6.45
C ASP A 78 -6.05 -10.62 -7.52
N PHE A 79 -5.78 -11.13 -8.72
CA PHE A 79 -5.49 -10.32 -9.91
C PHE A 79 -6.28 -10.85 -11.08
N HIS A 80 -6.97 -9.97 -11.79
CA HIS A 80 -7.66 -10.31 -13.01
C HIS A 80 -7.34 -9.27 -14.07
N LEU A 81 -6.68 -9.72 -15.13
CA LEU A 81 -6.42 -8.92 -16.32
C LEU A 81 -7.31 -9.41 -17.46
N THR A 82 -8.19 -8.54 -17.97
CA THR A 82 -9.20 -8.87 -18.99
C THR A 82 -9.18 -7.87 -20.14
N GLY A 83 -9.41 -8.36 -21.37
CA GLY A 83 -9.40 -7.57 -22.61
C GLY A 83 -8.81 -8.35 -23.79
N GLU A 84 -8.97 -7.85 -25.01
CA GLU A 84 -8.48 -8.49 -26.24
C GLU A 84 -6.95 -8.44 -26.35
N GLN A 85 -6.35 -7.33 -25.93
CA GLN A 85 -4.89 -7.11 -25.94
C GLN A 85 -4.39 -6.88 -24.51
N VAL A 86 -4.43 -7.97 -23.74
CA VAL A 86 -3.80 -8.02 -22.42
C VAL A 86 -2.50 -8.80 -22.49
N GLY A 87 -1.48 -8.29 -21.82
CA GLY A 87 -0.15 -8.88 -21.82
C GLY A 87 0.52 -8.73 -20.47
N ILE A 88 1.14 -9.80 -20.01
CA ILE A 88 2.23 -9.70 -19.04
C ILE A 88 3.52 -9.93 -19.81
N SER A 89 4.47 -9.02 -19.69
CA SER A 89 5.68 -9.05 -20.50
C SER A 89 6.88 -8.55 -19.71
N ARG A 90 8.05 -8.72 -20.29
CA ARG A 90 9.26 -8.02 -19.86
C ARG A 90 9.21 -6.59 -20.36
N SER A 91 9.56 -5.67 -19.47
CA SER A 91 9.64 -4.25 -19.77
C SER A 91 10.72 -3.97 -20.81
N TYR A 92 10.43 -3.10 -21.78
CA TYR A 92 11.47 -2.54 -22.64
C TYR A 92 12.42 -1.62 -21.85
N SER A 93 12.00 -1.05 -20.72
CA SER A 93 12.90 -0.35 -19.78
C SER A 93 13.81 -1.30 -18.98
N ALA A 94 13.66 -2.62 -19.16
CA ALA A 94 14.56 -3.64 -18.63
C ALA A 94 15.89 -3.73 -19.42
N PHE A 95 16.10 -2.91 -20.45
CA PHE A 95 17.46 -2.71 -20.94
C PHE A 95 18.29 -2.17 -19.77
N GLU A 96 19.33 -2.92 -19.40
CA GLU A 96 20.36 -2.47 -18.47
C GLU A 96 20.74 -1.06 -18.92
N PRO A 97 20.42 -0.01 -18.14
CA PRO A 97 20.84 1.30 -18.51
C PRO A 97 22.36 1.27 -18.54
N ASP A 98 22.94 1.84 -19.59
CA ASP A 98 24.39 2.06 -19.67
C ASP A 98 24.90 2.92 -18.48
N ASP A 99 23.97 3.53 -17.73
CA ASP A 99 24.19 4.29 -16.51
C ASP A 99 23.99 3.41 -15.25
N PRO A 100 25.07 3.07 -14.51
CA PRO A 100 24.99 2.31 -13.27
C PRO A 100 24.24 3.03 -12.13
N ASP A 101 24.00 4.35 -12.26
CA ASP A 101 23.21 5.12 -11.30
C ASP A 101 21.70 5.08 -11.61
N GLN A 102 21.31 4.69 -12.82
CA GLN A 102 19.93 4.38 -13.15
C GLN A 102 19.65 2.92 -12.77
N GLN A 103 19.23 2.66 -11.54
CA GLN A 103 18.69 1.33 -11.24
C GLN A 103 17.31 1.23 -11.91
N SER A 104 17.19 0.46 -13.00
CA SER A 104 15.88 0.14 -13.56
C SER A 104 15.07 -0.58 -12.48
N LEU A 105 13.94 0.04 -12.13
CA LEU A 105 12.91 -0.57 -11.29
C LEU A 105 12.15 -1.57 -12.16
N MET A 106 11.91 -2.78 -11.63
CA MET A 106 11.01 -3.82 -12.19
C MET A 106 11.20 -4.15 -13.69
N LEU A 107 11.61 -5.37 -13.99
CA LEU A 107 11.93 -5.79 -15.35
C LEU A 107 10.71 -6.18 -16.20
N GLY A 108 9.51 -5.85 -15.74
CA GLY A 108 8.29 -6.40 -16.25
C GLY A 108 7.08 -5.50 -16.08
N TYR A 109 6.01 -5.88 -16.75
CA TYR A 109 4.76 -5.15 -16.70
C TYR A 109 3.53 -5.98 -17.07
N ALA A 110 2.37 -5.50 -16.64
CA ALA A 110 1.07 -5.80 -17.19
C ALA A 110 0.63 -4.64 -18.09
N THR A 111 0.05 -4.94 -19.24
CA THR A 111 -0.58 -3.95 -20.12
C THR A 111 -2.01 -4.37 -20.43
N ASN A 112 -2.86 -3.37 -20.52
CA ASN A 112 -4.25 -3.47 -20.91
C ASN A 112 -4.53 -2.57 -22.12
N ALA A 113 -3.58 -2.38 -23.05
CA ALA A 113 -3.79 -1.55 -24.22
C ALA A 113 -4.77 -2.22 -25.19
N PRO A 114 -6.02 -1.75 -25.35
CA PRO A 114 -6.97 -2.40 -26.25
C PRO A 114 -6.61 -2.13 -27.73
N SER A 115 -6.79 -3.10 -28.62
CA SER A 115 -6.72 -2.90 -30.08
C SER A 115 -7.71 -1.84 -30.56
N ASP A 116 -8.87 -1.85 -29.90
CA ASP A 116 -10.05 -1.07 -30.22
C ASP A 116 -10.50 -0.37 -28.93
N PRO A 117 -10.51 0.97 -28.88
CA PRO A 117 -10.94 1.71 -27.70
C PRO A 117 -12.41 1.49 -27.32
N SER A 118 -13.21 0.83 -28.18
CA SER A 118 -14.56 0.39 -27.86
C SER A 118 -14.65 -0.92 -27.07
N GLU A 119 -13.54 -1.67 -26.98
CA GLU A 119 -13.45 -2.86 -26.14
C GLU A 119 -12.84 -2.52 -24.77
N PRO A 120 -13.59 -2.65 -23.66
CA PRO A 120 -13.08 -2.30 -22.35
C PRO A 120 -12.04 -3.32 -21.91
N SER A 121 -10.80 -2.87 -21.77
CA SER A 121 -9.76 -3.60 -21.07
C SER A 121 -9.75 -3.20 -19.60
N ASN A 122 -9.67 -4.17 -18.69
CA ASN A 122 -9.69 -3.94 -17.25
C ASN A 122 -8.58 -4.74 -16.58
N ALA A 123 -7.78 -4.06 -15.77
CA ALA A 123 -6.88 -4.68 -14.81
C ALA A 123 -7.44 -4.41 -13.41
N THR A 124 -7.88 -5.47 -12.73
CA THR A 124 -8.41 -5.38 -11.37
C THR A 124 -7.56 -6.20 -10.42
N MET A 125 -7.27 -5.62 -9.26
CA MET A 125 -6.59 -6.30 -8.17
C MET A 125 -7.41 -6.19 -6.91
N THR A 126 -7.41 -7.24 -6.10
CA THR A 126 -7.98 -7.15 -4.76
C THR A 126 -7.04 -7.75 -3.73
N LEU A 127 -6.77 -6.99 -2.68
CA LEU A 127 -6.07 -7.42 -1.48
C LEU A 127 -7.09 -7.69 -0.39
N TYR A 128 -6.95 -8.83 0.28
CA TYR A 128 -7.79 -9.23 1.41
C TYR A 128 -6.94 -9.45 2.65
N GLY A 129 -7.53 -9.32 3.83
CA GLY A 129 -6.85 -9.57 5.10
C GLY A 129 -5.92 -8.44 5.54
N LEU A 130 -6.06 -7.25 4.95
CA LEU A 130 -5.40 -6.04 5.45
C LEU A 130 -5.99 -5.69 6.83
N SER A 131 -5.15 -5.22 7.75
CA SER A 131 -5.68 -4.72 9.02
C SER A 131 -6.36 -3.36 8.80
N PRO A 132 -7.42 -3.03 9.56
CA PRO A 132 -8.01 -1.69 9.49
C PRO A 132 -6.99 -0.59 9.79
N GLY A 133 -7.02 0.51 9.04
CA GLY A 133 -6.07 1.61 9.17
C GLY A 133 -5.91 2.44 7.90
N PHE A 134 -4.97 3.38 7.92
CA PHE A 134 -4.59 4.15 6.74
C PHE A 134 -3.41 3.49 6.03
N TYR A 135 -3.41 3.52 4.70
CA TYR A 135 -2.34 2.98 3.88
C TYR A 135 -1.94 3.98 2.80
N GLU A 136 -0.65 4.09 2.52
CA GLU A 136 -0.12 4.72 1.30
C GLU A 136 0.06 3.64 0.24
N ILE A 137 -0.53 3.88 -0.93
CA ILE A 137 -0.41 3.03 -2.10
C ILE A 137 0.44 3.77 -3.12
N TYR A 138 1.43 3.08 -3.68
CA TYR A 138 2.30 3.58 -4.74
C TYR A 138 2.11 2.70 -5.96
N ILE A 139 1.68 3.25 -7.09
CA ILE A 139 1.54 2.51 -8.35
C ILE A 139 2.67 2.92 -9.28
N TYR A 140 3.41 1.96 -9.82
CA TYR A 140 4.51 2.19 -10.77
C TYR A 140 4.02 1.96 -12.18
N SER A 141 4.25 2.94 -13.03
CA SER A 141 3.90 2.84 -14.44
C SER A 141 4.99 3.44 -15.29
N GLN A 142 4.94 3.17 -16.57
CA GLN A 142 5.78 3.84 -17.56
C GLN A 142 4.97 4.07 -18.83
N ALA A 143 5.42 5.01 -19.65
CA ALA A 143 4.85 5.19 -20.97
C ALA A 143 5.26 4.07 -21.92
N GLU A 144 4.39 3.79 -22.89
CA GLU A 144 4.81 3.08 -24.08
C GLU A 144 5.68 4.01 -24.94
N MET A 145 6.74 3.45 -25.54
CA MET A 145 7.73 4.23 -26.28
C MET A 145 7.07 4.96 -27.46
N ASN A 146 7.31 6.28 -27.57
CA ASN A 146 6.68 7.19 -28.54
C ASN A 146 5.15 7.32 -28.45
N THR A 147 4.54 6.98 -27.32
CA THR A 147 3.09 7.10 -27.12
C THR A 147 2.79 7.95 -25.88
N ASP A 148 2.00 9.01 -26.06
CA ASP A 148 1.46 9.76 -24.93
C ASP A 148 0.67 8.80 -24.04
N SER A 149 1.15 8.60 -22.81
CA SER A 149 0.60 7.64 -21.88
C SER A 149 0.02 8.34 -20.66
N GLU A 150 -1.24 8.09 -20.38
CA GLU A 150 -1.93 8.57 -19.18
C GLU A 150 -2.53 7.37 -18.45
N LEU A 151 -1.94 7.00 -17.31
CA LEU A 151 -2.49 5.96 -16.45
C LEU A 151 -3.41 6.59 -15.41
N TYR A 152 -4.66 6.16 -15.41
CA TYR A 152 -5.64 6.49 -14.40
C TYR A 152 -5.96 5.23 -13.60
N ALA A 153 -5.84 5.33 -12.28
CA ALA A 153 -6.16 4.23 -11.38
C ALA A 153 -7.09 4.70 -10.25
N THR A 154 -7.96 3.80 -9.83
CA THR A 154 -8.84 4.01 -8.68
C THR A 154 -8.57 2.95 -7.62
N ALA A 155 -8.63 3.35 -6.37
CA ALA A 155 -8.65 2.46 -5.23
C ALA A 155 -10.03 2.51 -4.56
N THR A 156 -10.60 1.36 -4.25
CA THR A 156 -11.94 1.23 -3.66
C THR A 156 -11.87 0.42 -2.36
N THR A 157 -12.48 0.96 -1.30
CA THR A 157 -12.54 0.33 0.04
C THR A 157 -13.91 0.60 0.67
N SER A 158 -14.63 -0.42 1.16
CA SER A 158 -15.93 -0.25 1.86
C SER A 158 -16.89 0.78 1.22
N GLY A 159 -16.94 0.86 -0.11
CA GLY A 159 -17.80 1.80 -0.85
C GLY A 159 -17.28 3.24 -1.01
N GLN A 160 -16.05 3.52 -0.56
CA GLN A 160 -15.31 4.75 -0.90
C GLN A 160 -14.45 4.49 -2.13
N VAL A 161 -14.39 5.48 -3.03
CA VAL A 161 -13.52 5.46 -4.21
C VAL A 161 -12.52 6.60 -4.08
N TYR A 162 -11.25 6.26 -4.22
CA TYR A 162 -10.11 7.18 -4.21
C TYR A 162 -9.53 7.22 -5.61
N SER A 163 -9.47 8.40 -6.20
CA SER A 163 -8.63 8.63 -7.38
C SER A 163 -7.17 8.67 -6.93
N ILE A 164 -6.30 8.00 -7.67
CA ILE A 164 -4.87 8.01 -7.37
C ILE A 164 -4.26 9.20 -8.07
N GLU A 165 -3.72 10.15 -7.29
CA GLU A 165 -3.14 11.40 -7.79
C GLU A 165 -1.63 11.27 -8.03
N MET A 166 -1.13 12.06 -8.97
CA MET A 166 0.25 11.97 -9.49
C MET A 166 1.27 12.50 -8.47
N GLY A 167 2.24 11.66 -8.09
CA GLY A 167 3.52 12.12 -7.52
C GLY A 167 4.51 12.52 -8.62
N THR A 168 4.38 11.85 -9.78
CA THR A 168 5.02 12.10 -11.08
C THR A 168 4.02 11.68 -12.17
N ASP A 169 4.16 12.16 -13.41
CA ASP A 169 3.17 11.96 -14.47
C ASP A 169 3.16 10.55 -15.08
N GLY A 170 4.12 9.68 -14.74
CA GLY A 170 4.15 8.31 -15.25
C GLY A 170 4.37 8.23 -16.76
N THR A 171 4.73 9.35 -17.40
CA THR A 171 4.87 9.50 -18.84
C THR A 171 6.28 9.18 -19.34
N ALA A 172 7.25 8.97 -18.44
CA ALA A 172 8.60 8.64 -18.88
C ALA A 172 8.64 7.18 -19.36
N GLU A 173 9.35 6.95 -20.46
CA GLU A 173 9.54 5.62 -21.07
C GLU A 173 10.41 4.69 -20.20
N GLN A 174 11.24 5.26 -19.31
CA GLN A 174 12.16 4.53 -18.45
C GLN A 174 11.74 4.58 -16.98
N LEU A 175 11.59 3.42 -16.36
CA LEU A 175 11.24 3.29 -14.94
C LEU A 175 12.48 3.43 -14.04
N GLY A 176 12.73 4.64 -13.55
CA GLY A 176 13.83 4.94 -12.62
C GLY A 176 13.40 4.98 -11.16
N VAL A 177 14.32 4.67 -10.23
CA VAL A 177 14.08 4.80 -8.78
C VAL A 177 13.58 6.22 -8.45
N ASN A 178 12.47 6.29 -7.72
CA ASN A 178 11.76 7.53 -7.35
C ASN A 178 11.07 8.30 -8.48
N ASN A 179 10.99 7.74 -9.69
CA ASN A 179 10.23 8.31 -10.80
C ASN A 179 9.11 7.36 -11.25
N ASN A 180 8.14 7.93 -11.98
CA ASN A 180 7.00 7.23 -12.59
C ASN A 180 6.19 6.37 -11.62
N TRP A 181 5.77 7.02 -10.54
CA TRP A 181 4.80 6.46 -9.63
C TRP A 181 3.72 7.48 -9.26
N MET A 182 2.54 6.95 -8.97
CA MET A 182 1.39 7.66 -8.44
C MET A 182 1.15 7.26 -6.99
N LYS A 183 0.62 8.16 -6.16
CA LYS A 183 0.37 7.88 -4.74
C LYS A 183 -1.04 8.22 -4.32
N ALA A 184 -1.63 7.35 -3.51
CA ALA A 184 -2.87 7.65 -2.80
C ALA A 184 -2.78 7.21 -1.34
N THR A 185 -3.46 7.94 -0.46
CA THR A 185 -3.72 7.51 0.91
C THR A 185 -5.15 7.02 1.01
N VAL A 186 -5.32 5.76 1.39
CA VAL A 186 -6.63 5.10 1.52
C VAL A 186 -6.91 4.71 2.97
N ALA A 187 -8.18 4.72 3.36
CA ALA A 187 -8.62 4.22 4.66
C ALA A 187 -9.28 2.86 4.48
N ILE A 188 -8.72 1.82 5.10
CA ILE A 188 -9.25 0.45 5.04
C ILE A 188 -9.99 0.15 6.33
N THR A 189 -11.24 -0.28 6.21
CA THR A 189 -12.10 -0.60 7.37
C THR A 189 -12.55 -2.05 7.44
N ASP A 190 -12.74 -2.70 6.31
CA ASP A 190 -13.19 -4.10 6.19
C ASP A 190 -12.06 -5.08 5.87
N GLY A 191 -10.82 -4.58 5.78
CA GLY A 191 -9.65 -5.37 5.42
C GLY A 191 -9.54 -5.74 3.94
N THR A 192 -10.35 -5.11 3.09
CA THR A 192 -10.31 -5.30 1.64
C THR A 192 -9.92 -4.00 0.93
N LEU A 193 -9.05 -4.11 -0.06
CA LEU A 193 -8.68 -3.02 -0.95
C LEU A 193 -8.74 -3.54 -2.39
N THR A 194 -9.58 -2.92 -3.21
CA THR A 194 -9.63 -3.19 -4.64
C THR A 194 -8.99 -2.04 -5.41
N MET A 195 -8.13 -2.34 -6.36
CA MET A 195 -7.55 -1.36 -7.27
C MET A 195 -7.93 -1.71 -8.71
N SER A 196 -8.24 -0.70 -9.51
CA SER A 196 -8.51 -0.87 -10.93
C SER A 196 -7.81 0.20 -11.73
N VAL A 197 -7.19 -0.21 -12.84
CA VAL A 197 -6.83 0.69 -13.91
C VAL A 197 -8.09 1.04 -14.69
N VAL A 198 -8.28 2.30 -15.05
CA VAL A 198 -9.46 2.78 -15.78
C VAL A 198 -9.36 2.34 -17.24
N PRO A 199 -10.44 1.83 -17.86
CA PRO A 199 -10.47 1.52 -19.29
C PRO A 199 -10.04 2.69 -20.17
N GLY A 200 -9.28 2.39 -21.23
CA GLY A 200 -8.86 3.40 -22.22
C GLY A 200 -7.63 4.21 -21.81
N THR A 201 -7.00 3.90 -20.67
CA THR A 201 -5.66 4.40 -20.36
C THR A 201 -4.63 3.76 -21.27
N VAL A 202 -3.78 4.57 -21.88
CA VAL A 202 -2.58 4.09 -22.56
C VAL A 202 -1.44 4.20 -21.56
N GLY A 203 -0.88 3.06 -21.15
CA GLY A 203 0.15 3.03 -20.13
C GLY A 203 0.51 1.60 -19.76
N ILE A 204 1.73 1.45 -19.26
CA ILE A 204 2.28 0.17 -18.85
C ILE A 204 2.30 0.12 -17.32
N TRP A 205 1.78 -0.95 -16.73
CA TRP A 205 1.74 -1.13 -15.28
C TRP A 205 2.84 -2.07 -14.81
N ASN A 206 3.85 -1.54 -14.11
CA ASN A 206 5.01 -2.32 -13.70
C ASN A 206 4.83 -2.99 -12.33
N GLY A 207 4.11 -2.36 -11.41
CA GLY A 207 3.87 -2.90 -10.08
C GLY A 207 3.27 -1.90 -9.11
N PHE A 208 3.25 -2.24 -7.83
CA PHE A 208 2.81 -1.33 -6.78
C PHE A 208 3.40 -1.68 -5.41
N GLN A 209 3.35 -0.72 -4.50
CA GLN A 209 3.65 -0.91 -3.08
C GLN A 209 2.46 -0.49 -2.24
N ILE A 210 2.25 -1.17 -1.13
CA ILE A 210 1.31 -0.76 -0.10
C ILE A 210 2.01 -0.70 1.24
N GLN A 211 1.92 0.47 1.88
CA GLN A 211 2.57 0.77 3.14
C GLN A 211 1.53 1.18 4.18
N PRO A 212 1.49 0.55 5.35
CA PRO A 212 0.67 1.01 6.45
C PRO A 212 1.17 2.38 6.92
N VAL A 213 0.27 3.36 7.03
CA VAL A 213 0.58 4.66 7.62
C VAL A 213 0.50 4.52 9.14
N PRO A 214 1.60 4.72 9.88
CA PRO A 214 1.55 4.68 11.33
C PRO A 214 0.57 5.74 11.83
N GLU A 215 -0.39 5.35 12.67
CA GLU A 215 -1.31 6.32 13.25
C GLU A 215 -0.51 7.40 13.99
N PRO A 216 -0.65 8.68 13.62
CA PRO A 216 0.03 9.74 14.33
C PRO A 216 -0.55 9.83 15.74
N ASN A 217 0.27 9.47 16.74
CA ASN A 217 0.16 9.94 18.11
C ASN A 217 -1.04 9.48 18.96
N SER A 218 -1.84 8.49 18.54
CA SER A 218 -2.87 7.86 19.41
C SER A 218 -2.27 7.41 20.76
N VAL A 219 -1.03 6.89 20.72
CA VAL A 219 -0.24 6.50 21.90
C VAL A 219 0.18 7.69 22.77
N ILE A 220 0.55 8.82 22.15
CA ILE A 220 0.93 10.05 22.87
C ILE A 220 -0.31 10.70 23.50
N LEU A 221 -1.46 10.69 22.82
CA LEU A 221 -2.71 11.20 23.37
C LEU A 221 -3.22 10.34 24.53
N LEU A 222 -3.08 9.01 24.46
CA LEU A 222 -3.31 8.10 25.59
C LEU A 222 -2.32 8.35 26.73
N GLY A 223 -1.04 8.59 26.43
CA GLY A 223 -0.01 8.94 27.42
C GLY A 223 -0.31 10.25 28.15
N ILE A 224 -0.63 11.32 27.42
CA ILE A 224 -0.96 12.64 27.99
C ILE A 224 -2.31 12.58 28.71
N GLY A 225 -3.33 11.96 28.11
CA GLY A 225 -4.65 11.77 28.72
C GLY A 225 -4.57 10.98 30.01
N GLY A 226 -3.75 9.92 30.04
CA GLY A 226 -3.45 9.14 31.23
C GLY A 226 -2.77 9.98 32.32
N LEU A 227 -1.72 10.72 31.98
CA LEU A 227 -1.00 11.60 32.93
C LEU A 227 -1.92 12.66 33.57
N VAL A 228 -2.81 13.28 32.80
CA VAL A 228 -3.76 14.27 33.33
C VAL A 228 -4.77 13.63 34.29
N LEU A 229 -5.28 12.44 33.98
CA LEU A 229 -6.20 11.71 34.85
C LEU A 229 -5.53 11.26 36.15
N PHE A 230 -4.30 10.71 36.08
CA PHE A 230 -3.54 10.32 37.27
C PHE A 230 -3.14 11.53 38.14
N GLY A 231 -2.79 12.66 37.52
CA GLY A 231 -2.49 13.92 38.21
C GLY A 231 -3.69 14.45 39.01
N ARG A 232 -4.90 14.43 38.42
CA ARG A 232 -6.13 14.88 39.10
C ARG A 232 -6.58 13.94 40.22
N LEU A 233 -6.37 12.63 40.08
CA LEU A 233 -6.68 11.66 41.14
C LEU A 233 -5.79 11.84 42.38
N LYS A 234 -4.52 12.21 42.20
CA LYS A 234 -3.56 12.46 43.28
C LYS A 234 -3.83 13.77 44.04
N GLN A 235 -4.39 14.79 43.37
CA GLN A 235 -4.78 16.05 44.02
C GLN A 235 -6.01 15.89 44.92
N LYS A 236 -7.02 15.10 44.51
CA LYS A 236 -8.19 14.82 45.35
C LYS A 236 -7.84 14.08 46.65
N THR A 237 -6.83 13.22 46.65
CA THR A 237 -6.42 12.47 47.85
C THR A 237 -5.63 13.31 48.85
N LYS A 238 -5.06 14.45 48.46
CA LYS A 238 -4.38 15.37 49.38
C LYS A 238 -5.30 16.38 50.05
N GLY A 239 -6.48 16.65 49.47
CA GLY A 239 -7.44 17.64 50.02
C GLY A 239 -8.22 17.15 51.24
N ASP A 240 -8.36 15.83 51.43
CA ASP A 240 -9.22 15.26 52.49
C ASP A 240 -8.49 15.04 53.84
N CYS A 241 -7.22 15.43 53.96
CA CYS A 241 -6.45 15.26 55.22
C CYS A 241 -6.26 16.56 56.03
N THR A 242 -6.87 17.69 55.64
CA THR A 242 -6.64 19.00 56.30
C THR A 242 -7.89 19.64 56.90
N SER A 243 -8.79 18.84 57.50
CA SER A 243 -9.79 19.35 58.42
C SER A 243 -9.85 18.47 59.68
N ASN A 244 -9.15 18.89 60.73
CA ASN A 244 -9.50 18.70 62.14
C ASN A 244 -8.35 19.21 63.02
N THR A 245 -8.31 20.52 63.22
CA THR A 245 -7.82 21.18 64.45
C THR A 245 -8.60 22.47 64.60
#